data_AF-A0A2N5VQ61-F1
#
_entry.id   AF-A0A2N5VQ61-F1
#
_cell.length_a   1.000
_cell.length_b   1.000
_cell.length_c   1.000
_cell.angle_alpha   90.00
_cell.angle_beta   90.00
_cell.angle_gamma   90.00
#
_symmetry.space_group_name_H-M   'P 1'
#
loop_
_entity.id
_entity.type
_entity.pdbx_description
1 polymer ?
#
loop_
_entity_poly.entity_id
_entity_poly.type
_entity_poly.pdbx_seq_one_letter_code
_entity_poly.pdbx_strand_id
1 'polypeptide(L)'
;MGSVKPPNHLTTVMCIFKAMDHSVPKITGGTQYGIVNAQSYMQCNRVNGDQPYDFKVMLSTNTAISNCLESGNFYLVIGKLITTTNGNPPVITYNQNSATLVQSPEGAQLDMINKVGLVGLGHMISSAEVIAEGTEDAVCLEVIVAHNDWDPRVGFHVVVVIQ
;
A
#
# COMPACT_ATOMS: atom_id res chain seq x y z
N MET A 1 31.17 7.93 -10.07
CA MET A 1 29.93 8.13 -10.86
C MET A 1 28.76 7.84 -9.94
N GLY A 2 27.92 8.84 -9.65
CA GLY A 2 26.74 8.64 -8.80
C GLY A 2 25.71 7.80 -9.54
N SER A 3 25.23 6.73 -8.92
CA SER A 3 24.11 5.94 -9.43
C SER A 3 22.92 6.87 -9.65
N VAL A 4 22.50 7.07 -10.89
CA VAL A 4 21.27 7.78 -11.22
C VAL A 4 20.13 6.94 -10.61
N LYS A 5 19.39 7.53 -9.67
CA LYS A 5 18.22 6.87 -9.08
C LYS A 5 17.20 6.66 -10.22
N PRO A 6 16.65 5.44 -10.39
CA PRO A 6 15.53 5.23 -11.29
C PRO A 6 14.41 6.24 -10.96
N PRO A 7 13.71 6.78 -11.97
CA PRO A 7 12.58 7.65 -11.71
C PRO A 7 11.52 6.88 -10.92
N ASN A 8 11.09 7.42 -9.76
CA ASN A 8 10.01 6.82 -8.98
C ASN A 8 8.75 6.70 -9.87
N HIS A 9 8.38 5.48 -10.27
CA HIS A 9 7.12 5.22 -10.94
C HIS A 9 5.99 5.16 -9.91
N LEU A 10 4.89 5.85 -10.23
CA LEU A 10 3.79 6.05 -9.31
C LEU A 10 2.97 4.76 -9.13
N THR A 11 3.04 4.15 -7.95
CA THR A 11 2.22 2.97 -7.61
C THR A 11 0.88 3.42 -7.05
N THR A 12 -0.22 2.90 -7.58
CA THR A 12 -1.57 3.14 -7.06
C THR A 12 -1.90 2.12 -5.99
N VAL A 13 -2.48 2.58 -4.89
CA VAL A 13 -2.98 1.75 -3.79
C VAL A 13 -4.48 1.89 -3.71
N MET A 14 -5.16 0.77 -3.49
CA MET A 14 -6.55 0.73 -3.08
C MET A 14 -6.67 -0.22 -1.90
N CYS A 15 -7.02 0.30 -0.73
CA CYS A 15 -7.27 -0.52 0.44
C CYS A 15 -8.16 0.21 1.45
N ILE A 16 -8.69 -0.54 2.40
CA ILE A 16 -9.29 0.00 3.61
C ILE A 16 -8.15 0.24 4.60
N PHE A 17 -8.14 1.41 5.23
CA PHE A 17 -7.15 1.82 6.20
C PHE A 17 -7.82 2.21 7.50
N LYS A 18 -7.21 1.86 8.63
CA LYS A 18 -7.62 2.32 9.94
C LYS A 18 -6.81 3.56 10.32
N ALA A 19 -7.49 4.67 10.59
CA ALA A 19 -6.83 5.82 11.20
C ALA A 19 -6.46 5.48 12.65
N MET A 20 -5.16 5.37 12.94
CA MET A 20 -4.67 4.93 14.26
C MET A 20 -4.75 6.01 15.32
N ASP A 21 -4.61 7.26 14.88
CA ASP A 21 -4.72 8.46 15.69
C ASP A 21 -5.50 9.51 14.90
N HIS A 22 -5.92 10.57 15.58
CA HIS A 22 -6.47 11.75 14.91
C HIS A 22 -5.45 12.28 13.91
N SER A 23 -5.91 12.55 12.70
CA SER A 23 -5.01 13.08 11.68
C SER A 23 -4.50 14.47 12.08
N VAL A 24 -3.20 14.70 11.90
CA VAL A 24 -2.53 15.92 12.33
C VAL A 24 -2.35 16.86 11.14
N PRO A 25 -2.96 18.06 11.17
CA PRO A 25 -2.75 19.07 10.14
C PRO A 25 -1.38 19.74 10.32
N LYS A 26 -0.60 19.81 9.24
CA LYS A 26 0.59 20.64 9.13
C LYS A 26 0.21 21.94 8.43
N ILE A 27 0.09 23.00 9.23
CA ILE A 27 -0.41 24.31 8.82
C ILE A 27 0.71 25.34 8.94
N THR A 28 0.86 26.20 7.94
CA THR A 28 1.71 27.40 8.02
C THR A 28 0.82 28.63 8.23
N GLY A 29 0.95 29.31 9.37
CA GLY A 29 0.35 30.61 9.74
C GLY A 29 -0.96 31.02 9.04
N GLY A 30 -2.11 30.77 9.67
CA GLY A 30 -3.41 31.37 9.33
C GLY A 30 -4.22 30.70 8.22
N THR A 31 -3.68 29.68 7.52
CA THR A 31 -4.44 28.91 6.52
C THR A 31 -5.33 27.85 7.15
N GLN A 32 -6.53 27.65 6.60
CA GLN A 32 -7.40 26.52 6.91
C GLN A 32 -7.18 25.32 5.99
N TYR A 33 -6.22 25.41 5.07
CA TYR A 33 -5.90 24.37 4.09
C TYR A 33 -4.43 23.98 4.21
N GLY A 34 -4.15 22.68 4.21
CA GLY A 34 -2.79 22.19 4.33
C GLY A 34 -2.68 20.68 4.26
N ILE A 35 -1.48 20.18 4.53
CA ILE A 35 -1.21 18.74 4.53
C ILE A 35 -1.74 18.15 5.83
N VAL A 36 -2.71 17.25 5.73
CA VAL A 36 -3.23 16.46 6.84
C VAL A 36 -2.63 15.06 6.75
N ASN A 37 -2.03 14.59 7.84
CA ASN A 37 -1.42 13.26 7.91
C ASN A 37 -2.14 12.38 8.93
N ALA A 38 -2.42 11.12 8.59
CA ALA A 38 -2.92 10.12 9.52
C ALA A 38 -1.99 8.91 9.52
N GLN A 39 -1.66 8.39 10.72
CA GLN A 39 -0.97 7.11 10.81
C GLN A 39 -1.95 5.96 10.54
N SER A 40 -1.49 4.96 9.80
CA SER A 40 -2.25 3.76 9.48
C SER A 40 -1.31 2.56 9.28
N TYR A 41 -1.87 1.40 8.98
CA TYR A 41 -1.13 0.20 8.60
C TYR A 41 -1.80 -0.53 7.43
N MET A 42 -1.03 -1.41 6.78
CA MET A 42 -1.47 -2.44 5.86
C MET A 42 -1.25 -3.80 6.54
N GLN A 43 -2.21 -4.72 6.46
CA GLN A 43 -2.04 -6.06 7.05
C GLN A 43 -1.68 -7.08 5.99
N CYS A 44 -0.63 -7.84 6.25
CA CYS A 44 -0.30 -9.02 5.46
C CYS A 44 0.05 -10.19 6.38
N ASN A 45 -0.17 -11.41 5.90
CA ASN A 45 0.39 -12.58 6.55
C ASN A 45 1.91 -12.61 6.33
N ARG A 46 2.65 -13.05 7.34
CA ARG A 46 4.06 -13.44 7.15
C ARG A 46 4.13 -14.62 6.17
N VAL A 47 5.32 -14.84 5.61
CA VAL A 47 5.60 -15.92 4.63
C VAL A 47 5.06 -17.29 5.06
N ASN A 48 5.09 -17.59 6.36
CA ASN A 48 4.62 -18.87 6.90
C ASN A 48 3.11 -18.89 7.25
N GLY A 49 2.40 -17.76 7.20
CA GLY A 49 0.96 -17.67 7.49
C GLY A 49 0.60 -17.60 8.99
N ASP A 50 1.57 -17.70 9.89
CA ASP A 50 1.33 -17.92 11.32
C ASP A 50 0.70 -16.72 12.07
N GLN A 51 0.96 -15.49 11.61
CA GLN A 51 0.48 -14.28 12.28
C GLN A 51 0.37 -13.09 11.30
N PRO A 52 -0.69 -12.25 11.41
CA PRO A 52 -0.76 -11.00 10.69
C PRO A 52 0.36 -10.04 11.12
N TYR A 53 0.89 -9.31 10.15
CA TYR A 53 1.89 -8.28 10.33
C TYR A 53 1.34 -6.93 9.86
N ASP A 54 1.38 -5.95 10.75
CA ASP A 54 0.95 -4.59 10.47
C ASP A 54 2.13 -3.79 9.91
N PHE A 55 2.14 -3.59 8.60
CA PHE A 55 3.11 -2.75 7.93
C PHE A 55 2.67 -1.28 8.01
N LYS A 56 3.38 -0.49 8.82
CA LYS A 56 3.05 0.93 9.06
C LYS A 56 3.13 1.76 7.79
N VAL A 57 2.14 2.64 7.61
CA VAL A 57 2.08 3.64 6.53
C VAL A 57 1.60 4.99 7.05
N MET A 58 1.84 6.05 6.27
CA MET A 58 1.28 7.37 6.54
C MET A 58 0.32 7.75 5.42
N LEU A 59 -0.94 8.01 5.75
CA LEU A 59 -1.89 8.62 4.83
C LEU A 59 -1.66 10.13 4.82
N SER A 60 -1.57 10.74 3.65
CA SER A 60 -1.32 12.17 3.49
C SER A 60 -2.25 12.76 2.44
N THR A 61 -2.92 13.87 2.75
CA THR A 61 -3.74 14.60 1.79
C THR A 61 -3.58 16.10 1.98
N ASN A 62 -3.76 16.87 0.92
CA ASN A 62 -3.81 18.34 1.00
C ASN A 62 -5.27 18.76 0.98
N THR A 63 -5.80 19.12 2.14
CA THR A 63 -7.25 19.31 2.39
C THR A 63 -7.49 20.41 3.42
N ALA A 64 -8.76 20.77 3.62
CA ALA A 64 -9.15 21.64 4.71
C ALA A 64 -8.96 20.95 6.07
N ILE A 65 -8.55 21.69 7.09
CA ILE A 65 -8.28 21.14 8.44
C ILE A 65 -9.52 20.46 9.08
N SER A 66 -10.73 20.82 8.64
CA SER A 66 -11.98 20.19 9.07
C SER A 66 -12.17 18.77 8.52
N ASN A 67 -11.43 18.38 7.49
CA ASN A 67 -11.57 17.09 6.81
C ASN A 67 -10.63 16.01 7.40
N CYS A 68 -10.23 16.19 8.67
CA CYS A 68 -9.39 15.25 9.38
C CYS A 68 -10.04 13.87 9.49
N LEU A 69 -9.24 12.81 9.38
CA LEU A 69 -9.68 11.45 9.64
C LEU A 69 -9.79 11.25 11.16
N GLU A 70 -10.88 10.63 11.59
CA GLU A 70 -11.17 10.37 12.99
C GLU A 70 -10.46 9.09 13.46
N SER A 71 -9.88 9.14 14.66
CA SER A 71 -9.18 8.01 15.26
C SER A 71 -10.12 6.81 15.43
N GLY A 72 -9.62 5.62 15.11
CA GLY A 72 -10.34 4.35 15.25
C GLY A 72 -11.25 3.99 14.07
N ASN A 73 -11.58 4.93 13.19
CA ASN A 73 -12.44 4.70 12.04
C ASN A 73 -11.69 4.08 10.84
N PHE A 74 -12.44 3.37 10.00
CA PHE A 74 -11.95 2.74 8.78
C PHE A 74 -12.33 3.56 7.55
N TYR A 75 -11.40 3.70 6.62
CA TYR A 75 -11.59 4.49 5.40
C TYR A 75 -11.13 3.69 4.18
N LEU A 76 -11.96 3.57 3.16
CA LEU A 76 -11.53 3.13 1.84
C LEU A 76 -10.76 4.28 1.20
N VAL A 77 -9.48 4.06 0.89
CA VAL A 77 -8.61 5.07 0.29
C VAL A 77 -8.05 4.53 -1.02
N ILE A 78 -8.24 5.30 -2.08
CA ILE A 78 -7.51 5.16 -3.33
C ILE A 78 -6.48 6.28 -3.39
N GLY A 79 -5.20 5.89 -3.44
CA GLY A 79 -4.08 6.81 -3.34
C GLY A 79 -2.87 6.37 -4.13
N LYS A 80 -1.78 7.12 -3.96
CA LYS A 80 -0.49 6.88 -4.59
C LYS A 80 0.56 6.61 -3.53
N LEU A 81 1.30 5.53 -3.70
CA LEU A 81 2.33 5.08 -2.78
C LEU A 81 3.66 5.74 -3.11
N ILE A 82 4.29 6.31 -2.09
CA ILE A 82 5.62 6.90 -2.16
C ILE A 82 6.48 6.19 -1.12
N THR A 83 7.48 5.45 -1.59
CA THR A 83 8.51 4.88 -0.73
C THR A 83 9.41 5.96 -0.18
N THR A 84 9.82 5.81 1.08
CA THR A 84 10.84 6.67 1.67
C THR A 84 12.17 5.94 1.70
N THR A 85 13.26 6.64 1.43
CA THR A 85 14.61 6.06 1.34
C THR A 85 15.28 5.86 2.70
N ASN A 86 14.69 6.38 3.78
CA ASN A 86 15.36 6.55 5.07
C ASN A 86 14.76 5.66 6.18
N GLY A 87 14.10 4.56 5.82
CA GLY A 87 13.43 3.68 6.77
C GLY A 87 12.16 4.26 7.40
N ASN A 88 11.69 5.43 6.95
CA ASN A 88 10.39 5.96 7.36
C ASN A 88 9.26 5.14 6.71
N PRO A 89 8.08 5.07 7.35
CA PRO A 89 6.90 4.47 6.74
C PRO A 89 6.63 5.08 5.36
N PRO A 90 6.24 4.29 4.35
CA PRO A 90 5.84 4.84 3.07
C PRO A 90 4.59 5.70 3.22
N VAL A 91 4.47 6.67 2.32
CA VAL A 91 3.41 7.66 2.32
C VAL A 91 2.40 7.32 1.23
N ILE A 92 1.13 7.24 1.59
CA ILE A 92 0.03 7.10 0.64
C ILE A 92 -0.62 8.47 0.50
N THR A 93 -0.41 9.11 -0.65
CA THR A 93 -1.06 10.38 -0.97
C THR A 93 -2.42 10.14 -1.60
N TYR A 94 -3.45 10.82 -1.13
CA TYR A 94 -4.82 10.63 -1.62
C TYR A 94 -5.55 11.97 -1.78
N ASN A 95 -6.62 11.97 -2.58
CA ASN A 95 -7.51 13.10 -2.69
C ASN A 95 -8.60 12.96 -1.61
N GLN A 96 -9.01 14.04 -0.95
CA GLN A 96 -10.08 13.97 0.04
C GLN A 96 -11.36 13.29 -0.50
N ASN A 97 -11.69 13.53 -1.77
CA ASN A 97 -12.88 12.95 -2.42
C ASN A 97 -12.73 11.45 -2.72
N SER A 98 -11.52 10.87 -2.58
CA SER A 98 -11.25 9.45 -2.76
C SER A 98 -11.14 8.67 -1.44
N ALA A 99 -11.37 9.34 -0.30
CA ALA A 99 -11.46 8.72 1.02
C ALA A 99 -12.93 8.61 1.45
N THR A 100 -13.42 7.38 1.63
CA THR A 100 -14.80 7.11 2.05
C THR A 100 -14.80 6.39 3.38
N LEU A 101 -15.57 6.90 4.35
CA LEU A 101 -15.78 6.22 5.64
C LEU A 101 -16.45 4.86 5.40
N VAL A 102 -15.84 3.80 5.91
CA VAL A 102 -16.41 2.45 5.90
C VAL A 102 -17.21 2.28 7.18
N GLN A 103 -18.54 2.18 7.05
CA GLN A 103 -19.39 1.89 8.19
C GLN A 103 -19.29 0.41 8.54
N SER A 104 -18.92 0.12 9.78
CA SER A 104 -18.96 -1.21 10.36
C SER A 104 -19.93 -1.23 11.54
N PRO A 105 -20.69 -2.32 11.77
CA PRO A 105 -21.47 -2.48 12.98
C PRO A 105 -20.60 -2.29 14.24
N GLU A 106 -21.18 -1.80 15.32
CA GLU A 106 -20.48 -1.61 16.58
C GLU A 106 -19.89 -2.96 17.06
N GLY A 107 -18.59 -2.98 17.36
CA GLY A 107 -17.87 -4.20 17.76
C GLY A 107 -17.46 -5.13 16.61
N ALA A 108 -17.83 -4.85 15.35
CA ALA A 108 -17.35 -5.64 14.22
C ALA A 108 -15.87 -5.36 13.93
N GLN A 109 -15.08 -6.43 13.77
CA GLN A 109 -13.74 -6.33 13.21
C GLN A 109 -13.79 -6.56 11.71
N LEU A 110 -13.05 -5.71 10.98
CA LEU A 110 -12.86 -5.88 9.55
C LEU A 110 -11.60 -6.73 9.32
N ASP A 111 -11.75 -7.84 8.59
CA ASP A 111 -10.60 -8.60 8.11
C ASP A 111 -9.92 -7.84 6.95
N MET A 112 -8.77 -7.25 7.24
CA MET A 112 -7.96 -6.49 6.29
C MET A 112 -6.72 -7.26 5.84
N ILE A 113 -6.53 -8.50 6.30
CA ILE A 113 -5.33 -9.28 6.02
C ILE A 113 -5.26 -9.64 4.54
N ASN A 114 -4.15 -9.28 3.90
CA ASN A 114 -3.91 -9.52 2.46
C ASN A 114 -5.01 -8.91 1.56
N LYS A 115 -5.69 -7.85 2.01
CA LYS A 115 -6.75 -7.15 1.25
C LYS A 115 -6.28 -5.85 0.59
N VAL A 116 -4.97 -5.64 0.49
CA VAL A 116 -4.39 -4.45 -0.17
C VAL A 116 -4.28 -4.70 -1.67
N GLY A 117 -4.88 -3.83 -2.48
CA GLY A 117 -4.62 -3.76 -3.91
C GLY A 117 -3.49 -2.78 -4.23
N LEU A 118 -2.43 -3.26 -4.88
CA LEU A 118 -1.33 -2.44 -5.40
C LEU A 118 -1.25 -2.59 -6.92
N VAL A 119 -1.21 -1.48 -7.64
CA VAL A 119 -1.04 -1.46 -9.10
C VAL A 119 0.10 -0.51 -9.43
N GLY A 120 1.21 -1.06 -9.93
CA GLY A 120 2.41 -0.31 -10.30
C GLY A 120 3.03 -0.86 -11.58
N LEU A 121 3.91 -0.07 -12.19
CA LEU A 121 4.73 -0.53 -13.31
C LEU A 121 5.90 -1.36 -12.75
N GLY A 122 6.14 -2.51 -13.36
CA GLY A 122 7.32 -3.33 -13.15
C GLY A 122 7.88 -3.76 -14.49
N HIS A 123 9.14 -4.18 -14.52
CA HIS A 123 9.70 -4.84 -15.68
C HIS A 123 10.03 -6.29 -15.34
N MET A 124 9.76 -7.19 -16.26
CA MET A 124 10.11 -8.60 -16.14
C MET A 124 11.64 -8.73 -16.18
N ILE A 125 12.23 -9.38 -15.17
CA ILE A 125 13.65 -9.72 -15.12
C ILE A 125 13.87 -11.15 -15.60
N SER A 126 12.94 -12.05 -15.29
CA SER A 126 13.01 -13.45 -15.70
C SER A 126 11.60 -13.99 -15.94
N SER A 127 11.51 -14.95 -16.85
CA SER A 127 10.33 -15.77 -17.04
C SER A 127 10.74 -17.19 -17.42
N ALA A 128 10.09 -18.18 -16.84
CA ALA A 128 10.34 -19.58 -17.13
C ALA A 128 9.03 -20.38 -17.09
N GLU A 129 8.88 -21.36 -17.97
CA GLU A 129 7.81 -22.35 -17.85
C GLU A 129 8.17 -23.33 -16.73
N VAL A 130 7.26 -23.50 -15.77
CA VAL A 130 7.41 -24.39 -14.62
C VAL A 130 6.19 -25.31 -14.51
N ILE A 131 6.41 -26.53 -14.05
CA ILE A 131 5.31 -27.48 -13.79
C ILE A 131 4.82 -27.21 -12.37
N ALA A 132 3.54 -26.83 -12.22
CA ALA A 132 2.98 -26.54 -10.91
C ALA A 132 2.78 -27.83 -10.09
N GLU A 133 3.37 -27.89 -8.89
CA GLU A 133 3.15 -29.00 -7.97
C GLU A 133 1.70 -28.99 -7.45
N GLY A 134 0.95 -30.07 -7.69
CA GLY A 134 -0.36 -30.31 -7.06
C GLY A 134 -1.59 -30.19 -7.98
N THR A 135 -1.44 -29.77 -9.24
CA THR A 135 -2.54 -29.73 -10.22
C THR A 135 -2.06 -30.28 -11.56
N GLU A 136 -2.44 -31.52 -11.89
CA GLU A 136 -2.37 -32.16 -13.22
C GLU A 136 -1.21 -31.71 -14.14
N ASP A 137 0.03 -31.69 -13.64
CA ASP A 137 1.23 -31.26 -14.38
C ASP A 137 1.02 -30.01 -15.26
N ALA A 138 0.22 -29.05 -14.78
CA ALA A 138 -0.12 -27.88 -15.56
C ALA A 138 1.12 -27.00 -15.77
N VAL A 139 1.44 -26.73 -17.05
CA VAL A 139 2.52 -25.81 -17.42
C VAL A 139 2.10 -24.39 -17.05
N CYS A 140 2.84 -23.79 -16.13
CA CYS A 140 2.65 -22.43 -15.65
C CYS A 140 3.79 -21.53 -16.11
N LEU A 141 3.51 -20.24 -16.33
CA LEU A 141 4.56 -19.26 -16.58
C LEU A 141 4.96 -18.62 -15.24
N GLU A 142 6.14 -18.96 -14.73
CA GLU A 142 6.77 -18.23 -13.64
C GLU A 142 7.34 -16.92 -14.19
N VAL A 143 7.08 -15.81 -13.50
CA VAL A 143 7.60 -14.49 -13.86
C VAL A 143 8.22 -13.83 -12.62
N ILE A 144 9.46 -13.37 -12.76
CA ILE A 144 10.14 -12.53 -11.77
C ILE A 144 10.10 -11.09 -12.27
N VAL A 145 9.50 -10.21 -11.49
CA VAL A 145 9.34 -8.79 -11.83
C VAL A 145 10.22 -7.93 -10.91
N ALA A 146 11.02 -7.05 -11.50
CA ALA A 146 11.62 -5.95 -10.76
C ALA A 146 10.59 -4.82 -10.68
N HIS A 147 10.13 -4.55 -9.47
CA HIS A 147 9.45 -3.32 -9.13
C HIS A 147 10.52 -2.26 -8.91
N ASN A 148 10.68 -1.34 -9.85
CA ASN A 148 11.82 -0.39 -9.85
C ASN A 148 11.88 0.51 -8.59
N ASP A 149 10.81 0.61 -7.80
CA ASP A 149 10.65 1.71 -6.84
C ASP A 149 10.08 1.34 -5.46
N TRP A 150 9.64 0.09 -5.26
CA TRP A 150 9.01 -0.32 -3.99
C TRP A 150 9.96 -1.08 -3.07
N ASP A 151 10.90 -1.83 -3.63
CA ASP A 151 11.53 -2.92 -2.91
C ASP A 151 13.06 -2.78 -2.85
N PRO A 152 13.70 -2.97 -1.67
CA PRO A 152 15.14 -3.06 -1.56
C PRO A 152 15.68 -4.34 -2.25
N ARG A 153 15.65 -4.40 -3.59
CA ARG A 153 16.25 -5.47 -4.41
C ARG A 153 16.00 -6.90 -3.88
N VAL A 154 14.76 -7.22 -3.52
CA VAL A 154 14.32 -8.57 -3.16
C VAL A 154 13.41 -9.07 -4.28
N GLY A 155 13.95 -9.87 -5.20
CA GLY A 155 13.13 -10.48 -6.25
C GLY A 155 11.93 -11.21 -5.63
N PHE A 156 10.71 -10.83 -6.01
CA PHE A 156 9.50 -11.55 -5.60
C PHE A 156 9.16 -12.62 -6.64
N HIS A 157 8.87 -13.82 -6.17
CA HIS A 157 8.26 -14.86 -6.99
C HIS A 157 6.77 -14.57 -7.14
N VAL A 158 6.33 -14.32 -8.37
CA VAL A 158 4.91 -14.21 -8.71
C VAL A 158 4.57 -15.36 -9.65
N VAL A 159 3.76 -16.29 -9.17
CA VAL A 159 3.23 -17.38 -10.00
C VAL A 159 1.99 -16.85 -10.72
N VAL A 160 2.04 -16.78 -12.06
CA VAL A 160 0.90 -16.43 -12.89
C VAL A 160 0.37 -17.71 -13.53
N VAL A 161 -0.83 -18.12 -13.13
CA VAL A 161 -1.54 -19.22 -13.79
C VAL A 161 -2.29 -18.63 -14.99
N ILE A 162 -1.89 -19.00 -16.20
CA ILE A 162 -2.63 -18.68 -17.42
C ILE A 162 -3.60 -19.85 -17.65
N GLN A 163 -4.91 -19.59 -17.56
CA GLN A 163 -5.96 -20.51 -17.98
C GLN A 163 -6.32 -20.29 -19.44
#